data_AF-A0A7G1KXM3-F1
#
_entry.id   AF-A0A7G1KXM3-F1
#
_cell.length_a   1.000
_cell.length_b   1.000
_cell.length_c   1.000
_cell.angle_alpha   90.00
_cell.angle_beta   90.00
_cell.angle_gamma   90.00
#
_symmetry.space_group_name_H-M   'P 1'
#
loop_
_entity.id
_entity.type
_entity.pdbx_description
1 polymer ?
#
loop_
_entity_poly.entity_id
_entity_poly.type
_entity_poly.pdbx_seq_one_letter_code
_entity_poly.pdbx_strand_id
1 'polypeptide(L)'
;MAEVADSASIKGAIMRLHAAKNAAYRDAWKKRGEVIGVMANLARKVDRLEYVSVDAIATADESMADTAIDLLVYSVKYLTFLADRDTSIAEHLYGDTEVSPPYSDGTAGFDSLVTRIQFSTDGPLPSSLPAAVQGVAATFNQLEQCFVPGRPTPIERRFRLGQQLVRDAVKLVGMLVRHAPEQLVLAFHPYDQGRYQ
;
A
#
# COMPACT_ATOMS: atom_id res chain seq x y z
N MET A 1 24.29 -13.02 -9.17
CA MET A 1 22.97 -13.58 -8.83
C MET A 1 22.34 -12.58 -7.88
N ALA A 2 21.29 -11.88 -8.32
CA ALA A 2 20.61 -10.91 -7.47
C ALA A 2 20.11 -11.64 -6.21
N GLU A 3 20.59 -11.19 -5.06
CA GLU A 3 20.11 -11.64 -3.76
C GLU A 3 18.59 -11.49 -3.78
N VAL A 4 17.85 -12.60 -3.62
CA VAL A 4 16.40 -12.56 -3.48
C VAL A 4 16.15 -11.62 -2.31
N ALA A 5 15.58 -10.44 -2.56
CA ALA A 5 15.33 -9.47 -1.51
C ALA A 5 14.48 -10.17 -0.45
N ASP A 6 15.09 -10.48 0.70
CA ASP A 6 14.38 -11.14 1.76
C ASP A 6 13.25 -10.21 2.28
N SER A 7 12.27 -10.80 2.96
CA SER A 7 11.11 -10.04 3.42
C SER A 7 11.51 -8.84 4.31
N ALA A 8 12.62 -8.94 5.05
CA ALA A 8 13.10 -7.87 5.91
C ALA A 8 13.64 -6.69 5.09
N SER A 9 14.39 -6.97 4.01
CA SER A 9 14.90 -5.96 3.09
C SER A 9 13.76 -5.17 2.43
N ILE A 10 12.73 -5.87 1.94
CA ILE A 10 11.56 -5.24 1.31
C ILE A 10 10.82 -4.34 2.30
N LYS A 11 10.58 -4.82 3.53
CA LYS A 11 9.96 -4.01 4.59
C LYS A 11 10.76 -2.75 4.88
N GLY A 12 12.07 -2.89 5.06
CA GLY A 12 12.97 -1.78 5.32
C GLY A 12 12.94 -0.74 4.19
N ALA A 13 12.91 -1.18 2.94
CA ALA A 13 12.83 -0.30 1.78
C ALA A 13 11.48 0.45 1.71
N ILE A 14 10.36 -0.23 1.97
CA ILE A 14 9.03 0.39 2.06
C ILE A 14 8.96 1.42 3.19
N MET A 15 9.54 1.12 4.36
CA MET A 15 9.59 2.06 5.49
C MET A 15 10.44 3.29 5.16
N ARG A 16 11.60 3.13 4.52
CA ARG A 16 12.44 4.26 4.05
C ARG A 16 11.71 5.12 3.02
N LEU A 17 11.06 4.49 2.04
CA LEU A 17 10.21 5.15 1.05
C LEU A 17 9.12 5.98 1.74
N HIS A 18 8.40 5.39 2.69
CA HIS A 18 7.35 6.07 3.43
C HIS A 18 7.89 7.25 4.24
N ALA A 19 9.02 7.08 4.93
CA ALA A 19 9.67 8.13 5.69
C ALA A 19 10.06 9.33 4.81
N ALA A 20 10.65 9.09 3.64
CA ALA A 20 10.99 10.13 2.67
C ALA A 20 9.73 10.87 2.16
N LYS A 21 8.67 10.13 1.82
CA LYS A 21 7.39 10.72 1.41
C LYS A 21 6.73 11.52 2.54
N ASN A 22 6.81 11.04 3.78
CA ASN A 22 6.28 11.72 4.94
C ASN A 22 7.04 13.03 5.22
N ALA A 23 8.37 13.03 5.08
CA ALA A 23 9.17 14.25 5.21
C ALA A 23 8.79 15.31 4.17
N ALA A 24 8.59 14.89 2.90
CA ALA A 24 8.25 15.79 1.80
C ALA A 24 6.80 16.32 1.85
N TYR A 25 5.83 15.45 2.13
CA TYR A 25 4.41 15.76 1.94
C TYR A 25 3.59 15.78 3.24
N ARG A 26 4.12 15.25 4.34
CA ARG A 26 3.43 15.10 5.64
C ARG A 26 2.01 14.53 5.44
N ASP A 27 1.01 15.20 6.00
CA ASP A 27 -0.39 14.77 5.99
C ASP A 27 -1.17 15.14 4.72
N ALA A 28 -0.53 15.67 3.68
CA ALA A 28 -1.22 16.16 2.48
C ALA A 28 -2.18 15.11 1.86
N TRP A 29 -1.82 13.83 1.96
CA TRP A 29 -2.60 12.70 1.47
C TRP A 29 -3.98 12.51 2.13
N LYS A 30 -4.16 12.95 3.38
CA LYS A 30 -5.42 12.80 4.14
C LYS A 30 -6.14 14.11 4.45
N LYS A 31 -5.51 15.27 4.19
CA LYS A 31 -6.05 16.61 4.49
C LYS A 31 -7.44 16.89 3.89
N ARG A 32 -7.75 16.28 2.73
CA ARG A 32 -9.05 16.45 2.05
C ARG A 32 -10.06 15.37 2.44
N GLY A 33 -9.83 14.70 3.56
CA GLY A 33 -10.66 13.61 4.04
C GLY A 33 -10.46 12.31 3.26
N GLU A 34 -11.33 11.36 3.56
CA GLU A 34 -11.19 9.98 3.08
C GLU A 34 -11.42 9.86 1.58
N VAL A 35 -12.46 10.49 1.04
CA VAL A 35 -12.84 10.37 -0.38
C VAL A 35 -11.85 11.12 -1.29
N ILE A 36 -11.71 12.44 -1.10
CA ILE A 36 -10.89 13.28 -1.99
C ILE A 36 -9.38 13.09 -1.73
N GLY A 37 -8.99 12.73 -0.51
CA GLY A 37 -7.60 12.48 -0.16
C GLY A 37 -7.20 11.03 -0.42
N VAL A 38 -7.67 10.12 0.45
CA VAL A 38 -7.19 8.74 0.47
C VAL A 38 -7.67 7.95 -0.75
N MET A 39 -8.99 7.97 -1.02
CA MET A 39 -9.55 7.15 -2.10
C MET A 39 -9.09 7.61 -3.48
N ALA A 40 -8.98 8.91 -3.71
CA ALA A 40 -8.45 9.43 -4.97
C ALA A 40 -6.99 9.00 -5.24
N ASN A 41 -6.17 8.86 -4.19
CA ASN A 41 -4.81 8.33 -4.34
C ASN A 41 -4.83 6.83 -4.67
N LEU A 42 -5.66 6.06 -3.97
CA LEU A 42 -5.82 4.63 -4.23
C LEU A 42 -6.34 4.36 -5.66
N ALA A 43 -7.39 5.07 -6.08
CA ALA A 43 -7.97 4.99 -7.43
C ALA A 43 -6.90 5.16 -8.50
N ARG A 44 -6.13 6.26 -8.42
CA ARG A 44 -5.06 6.55 -9.38
C ARG A 44 -4.02 5.43 -9.48
N LYS A 45 -3.69 4.75 -8.38
CA LYS A 45 -2.74 3.62 -8.40
C LYS A 45 -3.36 2.37 -9.00
N VAL A 46 -4.63 2.09 -8.72
CA VAL A 46 -5.36 0.96 -9.33
C VAL A 46 -5.53 1.17 -10.83
N ASP A 47 -6.01 2.34 -11.26
CA ASP A 47 -6.17 2.69 -12.68
C ASP A 47 -4.85 2.51 -13.46
N ARG A 48 -3.73 2.93 -12.84
CA ARG A 48 -2.40 2.80 -13.42
C ARG A 48 -1.96 1.34 -13.52
N LEU A 49 -2.22 0.51 -12.51
CA LEU A 49 -1.92 -0.93 -12.58
C LEU A 49 -2.71 -1.61 -13.70
N GLU A 50 -4.00 -1.29 -13.84
CA GLU A 50 -4.83 -1.82 -14.91
C GLU A 50 -4.28 -1.43 -16.29
N TYR A 51 -3.88 -0.17 -16.48
CA TYR A 51 -3.28 0.30 -17.73
C TYR A 51 -1.97 -0.43 -18.08
N VAL A 52 -1.04 -0.53 -17.13
CA VAL A 52 0.27 -1.17 -17.36
C VAL A 52 0.15 -2.68 -17.54
N SER A 53 -0.92 -3.31 -17.03
CA SER A 53 -1.15 -4.76 -17.18
C SER A 53 -1.64 -5.19 -18.57
N VAL A 54 -2.12 -4.26 -19.41
CA VAL A 54 -2.76 -4.51 -20.71
C VAL A 54 -1.83 -4.16 -21.90
N ASP A 55 -0.52 -4.34 -21.77
CA ASP A 55 0.51 -4.06 -22.81
C ASP A 55 0.69 -2.58 -23.22
N ALA A 56 0.20 -1.63 -22.43
CA ALA A 56 0.46 -0.22 -22.69
C ALA A 56 1.77 0.23 -22.01
N ILE A 57 2.78 0.48 -22.84
CA ILE A 57 4.09 1.12 -22.58
C ILE A 57 4.11 1.79 -21.19
N ALA A 58 4.83 1.19 -20.24
CA ALA A 58 5.16 1.86 -18.99
C ALA A 58 5.72 3.23 -19.35
N THR A 59 5.06 4.32 -18.93
CA THR A 59 5.61 5.65 -19.15
C THR A 59 6.98 5.69 -18.49
N ALA A 60 7.96 6.32 -19.15
CA ALA A 60 9.37 6.26 -18.77
C ALA A 60 9.67 6.67 -17.31
N ASP A 61 8.71 7.28 -16.62
CA ASP A 61 8.88 7.93 -15.33
C ASP A 61 8.37 7.12 -14.11
N GLU A 62 7.51 6.11 -14.24
CA GLU A 62 7.03 5.33 -13.06
C GLU A 62 6.62 3.88 -13.45
N SER A 63 7.30 2.88 -12.88
CA SER A 63 7.18 1.46 -13.25
C SER A 63 5.95 0.78 -12.63
N MET A 64 5.66 -0.47 -13.04
CA MET A 64 4.66 -1.31 -12.36
C MET A 64 5.03 -1.52 -10.90
N ALA A 65 6.32 -1.73 -10.61
CA ALA A 65 6.82 -1.89 -9.25
C ALA A 65 6.60 -0.65 -8.39
N ASP A 66 6.91 0.54 -8.90
CA ASP A 66 6.64 1.81 -8.19
C ASP A 66 5.16 1.95 -7.85
N THR A 67 4.29 1.64 -8.83
CA THR A 67 2.83 1.74 -8.67
C THR A 67 2.30 0.74 -7.64
N ALA A 68 2.79 -0.51 -7.67
CA ALA A 68 2.38 -1.56 -6.74
C ALA A 68 2.84 -1.27 -5.31
N ILE A 69 4.07 -0.76 -5.14
CA ILE A 69 4.59 -0.34 -3.83
C ILE A 69 3.79 0.86 -3.32
N ASP A 70 3.50 1.84 -4.16
CA ASP A 70 2.69 3.00 -3.77
C ASP A 70 1.29 2.59 -3.34
N LEU A 71 0.65 1.69 -4.07
CA LEU A 71 -0.64 1.14 -3.67
C LEU A 71 -0.56 0.49 -2.28
N LEU A 72 0.47 -0.33 -2.02
CA LEU A 72 0.65 -0.94 -0.71
C LEU A 72 0.83 0.11 0.38
N VAL A 73 1.67 1.13 0.14
CA VAL A 73 1.87 2.25 1.07
C VAL A 73 0.53 2.94 1.36
N TYR A 74 -0.22 3.34 0.34
CA TYR A 74 -1.50 4.01 0.53
C TYR A 74 -2.57 3.12 1.18
N SER A 75 -2.53 1.81 0.95
CA SER A 75 -3.44 0.86 1.59
C SER A 75 -3.15 0.71 3.09
N VAL A 76 -1.87 0.63 3.47
CA VAL A 76 -1.48 0.60 4.89
C VAL A 76 -1.80 1.95 5.55
N LYS A 77 -1.50 3.07 4.88
CA LYS A 77 -1.87 4.41 5.37
C LYS A 77 -3.37 4.54 5.58
N TYR A 78 -4.19 3.96 4.70
CA TYR A 78 -5.63 3.95 4.90
C TYR A 78 -6.04 3.23 6.20
N LEU A 79 -5.41 2.11 6.54
CA LEU A 79 -5.65 1.45 7.84
C LEU A 79 -5.28 2.35 9.02
N THR A 80 -4.16 3.07 8.96
CA THR A 80 -3.77 4.04 10.00
C THR A 80 -4.80 5.16 10.14
N PHE A 81 -5.36 5.63 9.02
CA PHE A 81 -6.40 6.66 9.01
C PHE A 81 -7.71 6.15 9.60
N LEU A 82 -8.08 4.89 9.37
CA LEU A 82 -9.26 4.30 9.97
C LEU A 82 -9.10 4.13 11.49
N ALA A 83 -7.90 3.77 11.96
CA ALA A 83 -7.58 3.68 13.39
C ALA A 83 -7.76 5.02 14.13
N ASP A 84 -7.41 6.14 13.49
CA ASP A 84 -7.62 7.48 14.07
C ASP A 84 -9.10 7.84 14.26
N ARG A 85 -10.01 7.11 13.61
CA ARG A 85 -11.44 7.42 13.57
C ARG A 85 -12.30 6.45 14.36
N ASP A 86 -11.73 5.32 14.77
CA ASP A 86 -12.46 4.27 15.47
C ASP A 86 -11.53 3.53 16.43
N THR A 87 -11.88 3.58 17.72
CA THR A 87 -11.08 2.99 18.79
C THR A 87 -11.03 1.46 18.73
N SER A 88 -12.06 0.80 18.20
CA SER A 88 -12.05 -0.66 18.04
C SER A 88 -11.08 -1.09 16.93
N ILE A 89 -10.99 -0.30 15.85
CA ILE A 89 -10.00 -0.50 14.80
C ILE A 89 -8.59 -0.21 15.33
N ALA A 90 -8.42 0.85 16.12
CA ALA A 90 -7.15 1.16 16.76
C ALA A 90 -6.69 0.02 17.67
N GLU A 91 -7.56 -0.48 18.54
CA GLU A 91 -7.28 -1.63 19.41
C GLU A 91 -6.90 -2.87 18.60
N HIS A 92 -7.66 -3.17 17.53
CA HIS A 92 -7.37 -4.32 16.66
C HIS A 92 -5.98 -4.21 16.00
N LEU A 93 -5.56 -3.00 15.62
CA LEU A 93 -4.29 -2.79 14.91
C LEU A 93 -3.11 -2.58 15.86
N TYR A 94 -3.31 -1.98 17.03
CA TYR A 94 -2.24 -1.45 17.88
C TYR A 94 -2.37 -1.81 19.37
N GLY A 95 -3.38 -2.58 19.79
CA GLY A 95 -3.60 -2.93 21.22
C GLY A 95 -2.38 -3.55 21.91
N ASP A 96 -1.55 -4.27 21.14
CA ASP A 96 -0.32 -4.89 21.62
C ASP A 96 0.96 -4.09 21.24
N THR A 97 0.87 -2.77 21.03
CA THR A 97 2.03 -1.94 20.68
C THR A 97 2.17 -0.69 21.55
N GLU A 98 3.36 -0.08 21.50
CA GLU A 98 3.63 1.21 22.14
C GLU A 98 3.26 2.41 21.25
N VAL A 99 2.67 2.17 20.07
CA VAL A 99 2.31 3.26 19.14
C VAL A 99 1.15 4.05 19.71
N SER A 100 1.31 5.36 19.80
CA SER A 100 0.26 6.28 20.28
C SER A 100 -0.43 7.02 19.13
N PRO A 101 -1.70 7.41 19.28
CA PRO A 101 -2.40 8.22 18.29
C PRO A 101 -1.84 9.65 18.20
N PRO A 102 -2.05 10.38 17.08
CA PRO A 102 -2.66 9.89 15.84
C PRO A 102 -1.75 8.90 15.09
N TYR A 103 -2.29 7.73 14.75
CA TYR A 103 -1.61 6.62 14.10
C TYR A 103 -1.25 6.93 12.65
N SER A 104 -2.00 7.82 12.00
CA SER A 104 -1.77 8.19 10.61
C SER A 104 -0.83 9.39 10.43
N ASP A 105 -0.32 9.97 11.52
CA ASP A 105 0.72 11.01 11.51
C ASP A 105 2.11 10.36 11.64
N GLY A 106 3.12 10.98 11.01
CA GLY A 106 4.49 10.48 11.10
C GLY A 106 4.66 9.10 10.46
N THR A 107 5.56 8.28 11.02
CA THR A 107 5.85 6.93 10.50
C THR A 107 5.50 5.81 11.46
N ALA A 108 5.38 6.07 12.76
CA ALA A 108 5.30 5.00 13.77
C ALA A 108 4.15 4.00 13.56
N GLY A 109 2.93 4.49 13.31
CA GLY A 109 1.78 3.62 13.03
C GLY A 109 1.96 2.80 11.76
N PHE A 110 2.44 3.45 10.68
CA PHE A 110 2.73 2.78 9.42
C PHE A 110 3.80 1.69 9.59
N ASP A 111 4.92 2.01 10.22
CA ASP A 111 6.06 1.13 10.44
C ASP A 111 5.65 -0.10 11.27
N SER A 112 4.87 0.11 12.33
CA SER A 112 4.29 -0.97 13.15
C SER A 112 3.43 -1.93 12.33
N LEU A 113 2.66 -1.45 11.33
CA LEU A 113 1.89 -2.34 10.47
C LEU A 113 2.78 -3.07 9.44
N VAL A 114 3.74 -2.37 8.83
CA VAL A 114 4.63 -2.98 7.80
C VAL A 114 5.51 -4.08 8.38
N THR A 115 6.00 -3.94 9.61
CA THR A 115 6.81 -4.98 10.27
C THR A 115 6.08 -6.33 10.35
N ARG A 116 4.75 -6.30 10.48
CA ARG A 116 3.88 -7.49 10.58
C ARG A 116 3.48 -8.10 9.24
N ILE A 117 3.66 -7.37 8.13
CA ILE A 117 3.38 -7.90 6.79
C ILE A 117 4.30 -9.08 6.52
N GLN A 118 3.83 -10.12 5.84
CA GLN A 118 4.66 -11.23 5.39
C GLN A 118 4.69 -11.22 3.86
N PHE A 119 5.84 -10.85 3.30
CA PHE A 119 6.10 -11.00 1.87
C PHE A 119 6.60 -12.42 1.66
N SER A 120 5.69 -13.39 1.60
CA SER A 120 6.05 -14.78 1.33
C SER A 120 5.99 -15.07 -0.17
N THR A 121 7.03 -15.72 -0.68
CA THR A 121 7.07 -16.35 -2.00
C THR A 121 6.40 -17.71 -2.04
N ASP A 122 6.09 -18.27 -0.86
CA ASP A 122 5.77 -19.69 -0.68
C ASP A 122 4.26 -19.94 -0.43
N GLY A 123 3.47 -18.87 -0.30
CA GLY A 123 2.02 -18.93 -0.24
C GLY A 123 1.36 -19.07 -1.62
N PRO A 124 0.05 -19.34 -1.68
CA PRO A 124 -0.70 -19.35 -2.93
C PRO A 124 -0.72 -17.92 -3.52
N LEU A 125 0.19 -17.69 -4.46
CA LEU A 125 0.22 -16.49 -5.27
C LEU A 125 -0.83 -16.57 -6.39
N PRO A 126 -1.30 -15.43 -6.90
CA PRO A 126 -2.09 -15.38 -8.12
C PRO A 126 -1.37 -16.11 -9.27
N SER A 127 -2.12 -16.71 -10.19
CA SER A 127 -1.57 -17.47 -11.32
C SER A 127 -0.76 -16.61 -12.30
N SER A 128 -0.95 -15.29 -12.30
CA SER A 128 -0.26 -14.33 -13.17
C SER A 128 -0.29 -12.91 -12.58
N LEU A 129 0.57 -12.03 -13.09
CA LEU A 129 0.54 -10.59 -12.75
C LEU A 129 -0.82 -9.95 -13.08
N PRO A 130 -1.43 -10.16 -14.27
CA PRO A 130 -2.78 -9.67 -14.54
C PRO A 130 -3.84 -10.17 -13.54
N ALA A 131 -3.76 -11.44 -13.10
CA ALA A 131 -4.68 -11.96 -12.09
C ALA A 131 -4.48 -11.27 -10.73
N ALA A 132 -3.24 -10.93 -10.36
CA ALA A 132 -2.96 -10.15 -9.15
C ALA A 132 -3.55 -8.73 -9.23
N VAL A 133 -3.38 -8.05 -10.37
CA VAL A 133 -3.95 -6.72 -10.65
C VAL A 133 -5.48 -6.76 -10.59
N GLN A 134 -6.11 -7.77 -11.21
CA GLN A 134 -7.56 -7.97 -11.13
C GLN A 134 -8.05 -8.16 -9.69
N GLY A 135 -7.31 -8.90 -8.86
CA GLY A 135 -7.63 -9.06 -7.44
C GLY A 135 -7.61 -7.73 -6.68
N VAL A 136 -6.57 -6.91 -6.92
CA VAL A 136 -6.48 -5.55 -6.39
C VAL A 136 -7.66 -4.69 -6.84
N ALA A 137 -7.94 -4.64 -8.15
CA ALA A 137 -9.00 -3.82 -8.72
C ALA A 137 -10.38 -4.25 -8.18
N ALA A 138 -10.65 -5.55 -8.09
CA ALA A 138 -11.89 -6.07 -7.53
C ALA A 138 -12.10 -5.67 -6.06
N THR A 139 -11.05 -5.74 -5.24
CA THR A 139 -11.10 -5.30 -3.84
C THR A 139 -11.27 -3.78 -3.73
N PHE A 140 -10.56 -3.01 -4.56
CA PHE A 140 -10.69 -1.56 -4.60
C PHE A 140 -12.10 -1.13 -5.01
N ASN A 141 -12.69 -1.72 -6.04
CA ASN A 141 -14.05 -1.41 -6.50
C ASN A 141 -15.09 -1.66 -5.40
N GLN A 142 -14.94 -2.71 -4.60
CA GLN A 142 -15.79 -2.94 -3.43
C GLN A 142 -15.60 -1.89 -2.34
N LEU A 143 -14.36 -1.44 -2.12
CA LEU A 143 -14.06 -0.35 -1.19
C LEU A 143 -14.64 0.97 -1.68
N GLU A 144 -14.50 1.29 -2.97
CA GLU A 144 -15.05 2.50 -3.58
C GLU A 144 -16.58 2.57 -3.46
N GLN A 145 -17.26 1.43 -3.66
CA GLN A 145 -18.71 1.32 -3.44
C GLN A 145 -19.16 1.69 -2.02
N CYS A 146 -18.26 1.70 -1.03
CA CYS A 146 -18.58 2.15 0.32
C CYS A 146 -18.84 3.66 0.42
N PHE A 147 -18.49 4.42 -0.61
CA PHE A 147 -18.57 5.89 -0.65
C PHE A 147 -19.64 6.43 -1.60
N VAL A 148 -20.55 5.57 -2.08
CA VAL A 148 -21.70 5.99 -2.88
C VAL A 148 -22.58 6.95 -2.05
N PRO A 149 -22.90 8.16 -2.56
CA PRO A 149 -23.71 9.12 -1.83
C PRO A 149 -25.06 8.54 -1.38
N GLY A 150 -25.47 8.89 -0.15
CA GLY A 150 -26.78 8.51 0.40
C GLY A 150 -26.85 7.12 1.06
N ARG A 151 -25.75 6.36 1.13
CA ARG A 151 -25.68 5.09 1.88
C ARG A 151 -24.42 5.05 2.74
N PRO A 152 -24.48 5.45 4.03
CA PRO A 152 -23.32 5.38 4.91
C PRO A 152 -22.92 3.92 5.08
N THR A 153 -21.70 3.58 4.67
CA THR A 153 -21.16 2.24 4.87
C THR A 153 -20.44 2.18 6.23
N PRO A 154 -20.71 1.15 7.06
CA PRO A 154 -20.03 0.99 8.35
C PRO A 154 -18.51 0.98 8.22
N ILE A 155 -17.81 1.59 9.18
CA ILE A 155 -16.35 1.72 9.14
C ILE A 155 -15.65 0.36 9.20
N GLU A 156 -16.28 -0.63 9.82
CA GLU A 156 -15.83 -2.01 9.92
C GLU A 156 -15.80 -2.70 8.56
N ARG A 157 -16.76 -2.38 7.68
CA ARG A 157 -16.74 -2.89 6.30
C ARG A 157 -15.58 -2.29 5.51
N ARG A 158 -15.39 -0.98 5.64
CA ARG A 158 -14.26 -0.26 5.03
C ARG A 158 -12.91 -0.79 5.54
N PHE A 159 -12.82 -1.07 6.84
CA PHE A 159 -11.65 -1.68 7.46
C PHE A 159 -11.32 -3.06 6.90
N ARG A 160 -12.31 -3.96 6.83
CA ARG A 160 -12.11 -5.30 6.25
C ARG A 160 -11.65 -5.24 4.80
N LEU A 161 -12.22 -4.34 4.00
CA LEU A 161 -11.83 -4.13 2.60
C LEU A 161 -10.43 -3.49 2.49
N GLY A 162 -10.08 -2.55 3.37
CA GLY A 162 -8.72 -2.02 3.46
C GLY A 162 -7.68 -3.09 3.81
N GLN A 163 -7.99 -3.98 4.75
CA GLN A 163 -7.12 -5.12 5.08
C GLN A 163 -6.98 -6.08 3.90
N GLN A 164 -8.07 -6.33 3.18
CA GLN A 164 -8.03 -7.15 1.98
C GLN A 164 -7.17 -6.48 0.89
N LEU A 165 -7.27 -5.17 0.71
CA LEU A 165 -6.49 -4.43 -0.27
C LEU A 165 -4.99 -4.48 0.07
N VAL A 166 -4.62 -4.38 1.35
CA VAL A 166 -3.23 -4.63 1.80
C VAL A 166 -2.79 -6.04 1.42
N ARG A 167 -3.60 -7.07 1.68
CA ARG A 167 -3.25 -8.45 1.31
C ARG A 167 -3.06 -8.64 -0.20
N ASP A 168 -3.93 -8.06 -1.02
CA ASP A 168 -3.85 -8.18 -2.47
C ASP A 168 -2.65 -7.38 -3.03
N ALA A 169 -2.36 -6.20 -2.47
CA ALA A 169 -1.16 -5.43 -2.80
C ALA A 169 0.13 -6.18 -2.40
N VAL A 170 0.16 -6.84 -1.24
CA VAL A 170 1.30 -7.69 -0.81
C VAL A 170 1.51 -8.85 -1.78
N LYS A 171 0.44 -9.52 -2.24
CA LYS A 171 0.55 -10.58 -3.24
C LYS A 171 1.08 -10.06 -4.57
N LEU A 172 0.64 -8.87 -5.01
CA LEU A 172 1.14 -8.23 -6.22
C LEU A 172 2.63 -7.91 -6.10
N VAL A 173 3.08 -7.33 -4.98
CA VAL A 173 4.51 -7.11 -4.71
C VAL A 173 5.27 -8.44 -4.67
N GLY A 174 4.72 -9.49 -4.04
CA GLY A 174 5.33 -10.82 -4.03
C GLY A 174 5.49 -11.44 -5.43
N MET A 175 4.52 -11.21 -6.33
CA MET A 175 4.64 -11.59 -7.74
C MET A 175 5.79 -10.84 -8.43
N LEU A 176 5.95 -9.54 -8.16
CA LEU A 176 7.05 -8.75 -8.72
C LEU A 176 8.41 -9.18 -8.18
N VAL A 177 8.52 -9.53 -6.89
CA VAL A 177 9.75 -10.10 -6.31
C VAL A 177 10.17 -11.36 -7.06
N ARG A 178 9.20 -12.21 -7.42
CA ARG A 178 9.47 -13.47 -8.10
C ARG A 178 9.79 -13.33 -9.58
N HIS A 179 9.12 -12.41 -10.28
CA HIS A 179 9.12 -12.36 -11.73
C HIS A 179 9.86 -11.16 -12.34
N ALA A 180 10.07 -10.09 -11.58
CA ALA A 180 10.72 -8.86 -12.02
C ALA A 180 11.51 -8.16 -10.88
N PRO A 181 12.44 -8.87 -10.19
CA PRO A 181 13.15 -8.31 -9.04
C PRO A 181 13.97 -7.05 -9.37
N GLU A 182 14.44 -6.91 -10.61
CA GLU A 182 15.14 -5.72 -11.08
C GLU A 182 14.28 -4.45 -11.05
N GLN A 183 12.96 -4.57 -11.27
CA GLN A 183 12.06 -3.43 -11.18
C GLN A 183 11.91 -2.94 -9.74
N LEU A 184 11.94 -3.85 -8.75
CA LEU A 184 11.90 -3.48 -7.34
C LEU A 184 13.19 -2.79 -6.90
N VAL A 185 14.34 -3.26 -7.37
CA VAL A 185 15.64 -2.61 -7.10
C VAL A 185 15.61 -1.17 -7.63
N LEU A 186 15.13 -0.97 -8.86
CA LEU A 186 14.99 0.37 -9.44
C LEU A 186 14.01 1.25 -8.66
N ALA A 187 12.87 0.69 -8.23
CA ALA A 187 11.88 1.42 -7.45
C ALA A 187 12.41 1.90 -6.07
N PHE A 188 13.28 1.10 -5.43
CA PHE A 188 13.86 1.45 -4.13
C PHE A 188 15.16 2.27 -4.22
N HIS A 189 15.87 2.23 -5.34
CA HIS A 189 17.16 2.90 -5.54
C HIS A 189 17.19 4.39 -5.11
N PRO A 190 16.19 5.23 -5.40
CA PRO A 190 16.21 6.65 -4.98
C PRO A 190 16.24 6.85 -3.47
N TYR A 191 15.74 5.87 -2.70
CA TYR A 191 15.53 5.95 -1.26
C TYR A 191 16.65 5.30 -0.45
N ASP A 192 17.45 4.44 -1.07
CA ASP A 192 18.63 3.83 -0.44
C ASP A 192 19.85 4.76 -0.43
N GLN A 193 19.92 5.75 -1.33
CA GLN A 193 21.06 6.67 -1.45
C GLN A 193 20.92 7.98 -0.66
N GLY A 194 19.89 8.14 0.17
CA GLY A 194 19.69 9.36 0.96
C GLY A 194 19.44 10.64 0.13
N ARG A 195 19.09 10.52 -1.16
CA ARG A 195 18.89 11.67 -2.09
C ARG A 195 17.70 12.57 -1.78
N TYR A 196 16.93 12.26 -0.73
CA TYR A 196 15.78 13.05 -0.27
C TYR A 196 15.88 13.43 1.22
N GLN A 197 17.08 13.40 1.81
CA GLN A 197 17.35 14.03 3.12
C GLN A 197 17.65 15.51 2.97
#